data_AF-A0A4Y2NS79-F1
#
_entry.id   AF-A0A4Y2NS79-F1
#
_cell.length_a   1.000
_cell.length_b   1.000
_cell.length_c   1.000
_cell.angle_alpha   90.00
_cell.angle_beta   90.00
_cell.angle_gamma   90.00
#
_symmetry.space_group_name_H-M   'P 1'
#
loop_
_entity.id
_entity.type
_entity.pdbx_description
1 polymer ?
#
loop_
_entity_poly.entity_id
_entity_poly.type
_entity_poly.pdbx_seq_one_letter_code
_entity_poly.pdbx_strand_id
1 'polypeptide(L)'
;MVVVNSDGEPPIERDIRVYPLNPESPQQPFININILSPNLDSMAYPIFFPYGEPGWQPKWRCESYQGAQGNQSRVHITMLQCKSALTAVGDDSN
;
A
#
# COMPACT_ATOMS: atom_id res chain seq x y z
N MET A 1 -5.67 5.43 -7.95
CA MET A 1 -6.62 6.00 -6.94
C MET A 1 -5.93 6.30 -5.60
N VAL A 2 -5.42 7.52 -5.45
CA VAL A 2 -5.02 8.07 -4.14
C VAL A 2 -6.19 8.88 -3.61
N VAL A 3 -6.83 8.39 -2.55
CA VAL A 3 -7.83 9.18 -1.82
C VAL A 3 -7.05 10.29 -1.10
N VAL A 4 -7.42 11.53 -1.39
CA VAL A 4 -6.85 12.75 -0.79
C VAL A 4 -7.96 13.49 -0.06
N ASN A 5 -7.60 14.17 1.02
CA ASN A 5 -8.50 15.09 1.72
C ASN A 5 -8.72 16.35 0.87
N SER A 6 -9.61 17.25 1.33
CA SER A 6 -9.87 18.55 0.69
C SER A 6 -8.61 19.36 0.39
N ASP A 7 -7.54 19.15 1.17
CA ASP A 7 -6.29 19.88 1.08
C ASP A 7 -5.25 19.21 0.16
N GLY A 8 -5.61 18.11 -0.53
CA GLY A 8 -4.70 17.36 -1.40
C GLY A 8 -3.72 16.44 -0.67
N GLU A 9 -3.59 16.59 0.65
CA GLU A 9 -2.86 15.66 1.50
C GLU A 9 -3.63 14.34 1.63
N PRO A 10 -2.93 13.20 1.66
CA PRO A 10 -3.60 11.94 1.92
C PRO A 10 -4.20 11.93 3.34
N PRO A 11 -5.35 11.26 3.54
CA PRO A 11 -5.93 11.09 4.86
C PRO A 11 -4.91 10.49 5.82
N ILE A 12 -4.75 11.10 7.00
CA ILE A 12 -3.91 10.58 8.07
C ILE A 12 -4.52 9.27 8.60
N GLU A 13 -5.86 9.22 8.73
CA GLU A 13 -6.61 8.02 9.04
C GLU A 13 -6.81 7.18 7.77
N ARG A 14 -5.80 6.39 7.39
CA ARG A 14 -5.96 5.32 6.39
C ARG A 14 -6.33 4.01 7.07
N ASP A 15 -7.52 3.98 7.63
CA ASP A 15 -8.03 2.84 8.37
C ASP A 15 -8.25 1.61 7.47
N ILE A 16 -7.55 0.50 7.75
CA ILE A 16 -7.93 -0.80 7.19
C ILE A 16 -9.02 -1.37 8.10
N ARG A 17 -10.23 -1.51 7.56
CA ARG A 17 -11.38 -2.10 8.25
C ARG A 17 -11.56 -3.56 7.83
N VAL A 18 -11.60 -4.45 8.80
CA VAL A 18 -11.93 -5.87 8.60
C VAL A 18 -13.38 -6.08 8.99
N TYR A 19 -14.18 -6.60 8.06
CA TYR A 19 -15.57 -6.99 8.27
C TYR A 19 -15.62 -8.51 8.46
N PRO A 20 -15.62 -9.01 9.71
CA PRO A 20 -15.69 -10.45 9.96
C PRO A 20 -17.04 -10.99 9.49
N LEU A 21 -17.01 -11.97 8.59
CA LEU A 21 -18.18 -12.74 8.22
C LEU A 21 -18.33 -13.89 9.21
N ASN A 22 -18.87 -13.60 10.39
CA ASN A 22 -19.21 -14.61 11.37
C ASN A 22 -20.72 -14.92 11.32
N PRO A 23 -21.15 -16.08 10.81
CA PRO A 23 -22.57 -16.45 10.78
C PRO A 23 -23.18 -16.61 12.17
N GLU A 24 -22.38 -16.86 13.21
CA GLU A 24 -22.84 -16.92 14.61
C GLU A 24 -22.90 -15.56 15.29
N SER A 25 -22.24 -14.53 14.72
CA SER A 25 -22.34 -13.15 15.18
C SER A 25 -22.42 -12.19 14.01
N PRO A 26 -23.60 -12.14 13.34
CA PRO A 26 -23.78 -11.30 12.14
C PRO A 26 -23.65 -9.79 12.43
N GLN A 27 -23.78 -9.40 13.69
CA GLN A 27 -23.70 -8.02 14.17
C GLN A 27 -22.31 -7.67 14.71
N GLN A 28 -21.32 -8.56 14.56
CA GLN A 28 -19.98 -8.30 15.04
C GLN A 28 -19.45 -7.00 14.38
N PRO A 29 -19.01 -6.01 15.19
CA PRO A 29 -18.52 -4.76 14.66
C PRO A 29 -17.27 -5.00 13.81
N PHE A 30 -17.03 -4.10 12.86
CA PHE A 30 -15.79 -4.12 12.10
C PHE A 30 -14.60 -3.86 13.02
N ILE A 31 -13.47 -4.48 12.69
CA ILE A 31 -12.20 -4.27 13.39
C ILE A 31 -11.45 -3.19 12.64
N ASN A 32 -11.10 -2.10 13.34
CA ASN A 32 -10.29 -1.04 12.79
C ASN A 32 -8.80 -1.29 13.06
N ILE A 33 -7.99 -1.38 12.00
CA ILE A 33 -6.54 -1.56 12.13
C ILE A 33 -5.88 -0.19 11.95
N ASN A 34 -5.24 0.28 13.02
CA ASN A 34 -4.48 1.52 13.00
C ASN A 34 -3.33 1.44 11.97
N ILE A 35 -3.09 2.54 11.24
CA ILE A 35 -1.95 2.70 10.32
C ILE A 35 -0.58 2.48 10.96
N LEU A 36 -0.47 2.63 12.29
CA LEU A 36 0.75 2.39 13.06
C LEU A 36 0.84 0.96 13.58
N SER A 37 -0.13 0.10 13.25
CA SER A 37 -0.10 -1.30 13.69
C SER A 37 1.08 -2.03 13.05
N PRO A 38 1.90 -2.76 13.83
CA PRO A 38 2.99 -3.56 13.27
C PRO A 38 2.48 -4.70 12.37
N ASN A 39 1.20 -5.05 12.48
CA ASN A 39 0.56 -6.09 11.66
C ASN A 39 -0.01 -5.55 10.34
N LEU A 40 0.00 -4.23 10.14
CA LEU A 40 -0.56 -3.60 8.95
C LEU A 40 0.13 -4.09 7.68
N ASP A 41 1.46 -4.18 7.69
CA ASP A 41 2.23 -4.59 6.53
C ASP A 41 1.93 -6.01 6.10
N SER A 42 1.86 -6.94 7.06
CA SER A 42 1.50 -8.33 6.80
C SER A 42 0.08 -8.47 6.25
N MET A 43 -0.87 -7.66 6.72
CA MET A 43 -2.26 -7.70 6.24
C MET A 43 -2.45 -7.00 4.89
N ALA A 44 -1.64 -5.98 4.60
CA ALA A 44 -1.64 -5.31 3.30
C ALA A 44 -0.89 -6.11 2.22
N TYR A 45 0.00 -7.02 2.63
CA TYR A 45 0.82 -7.80 1.71
C TYR A 45 -0.01 -8.61 0.69
N PRO A 46 -1.03 -9.40 1.07
CA PRO A 46 -1.86 -10.13 0.11
C PRO A 46 -2.64 -9.23 -0.86
N ILE A 47 -2.93 -7.98 -0.46
CA ILE A 47 -3.66 -7.02 -1.30
C ILE A 47 -2.73 -6.47 -2.39
N PHE A 48 -1.49 -6.15 -2.03
CA PHE A 48 -0.52 -5.56 -2.97
C PHE A 48 0.29 -6.61 -3.75
N PHE A 49 0.39 -7.84 -3.24
CA PHE A 49 1.17 -8.94 -3.81
C PHE A 49 0.35 -10.24 -3.88
N PRO A 50 -0.76 -10.25 -4.64
CA PRO A 50 -1.69 -11.38 -4.67
C PRO A 50 -1.09 -12.65 -5.29
N TYR A 51 0.01 -12.53 -6.04
CA TYR A 51 0.66 -13.66 -6.71
C TYR A 51 1.90 -14.16 -5.95
N GLY A 52 2.10 -13.70 -4.71
CA GLY A 52 3.21 -14.13 -3.87
C GLY A 52 4.53 -13.45 -4.26
N GLU A 53 4.46 -12.30 -4.92
CA GLU A 53 5.63 -11.48 -5.16
C GLU A 53 6.31 -11.15 -3.83
N PRO A 54 7.65 -11.09 -3.76
CA PRO A 54 8.42 -10.99 -2.50
C PRO A 54 8.18 -9.73 -1.64
N GLY A 55 7.28 -8.83 -2.03
CA GLY A 55 7.03 -7.55 -1.36
C GLY A 55 8.27 -6.66 -1.30
N TRP A 56 8.25 -5.58 -0.52
CA TRP A 56 9.46 -4.76 -0.35
C TRP A 56 10.58 -5.52 0.40
N GLN A 57 11.84 -5.37 -0.01
CA GLN A 57 13.00 -5.96 0.66
C GLN A 57 14.12 -4.93 0.94
N PRO A 58 14.93 -5.14 1.99
CA PRO A 58 16.14 -4.34 2.21
C PRO A 58 17.07 -4.38 0.99
N LYS A 59 17.59 -3.21 0.59
CA LYS A 59 18.44 -3.03 -0.61
C LYS A 59 17.73 -3.26 -1.96
N TRP A 60 16.40 -3.22 -1.99
CA TRP A 60 15.63 -3.26 -3.24
C TRP A 60 16.12 -2.17 -4.21
N ARG A 61 16.25 -2.54 -5.49
CA ARG A 61 16.51 -1.61 -6.60
C ARG A 61 15.23 -1.36 -7.37
N CYS A 62 14.82 -0.09 -7.47
CA CYS A 62 13.83 0.29 -8.47
C CYS A 62 14.58 0.81 -9.69
N GLU A 63 14.30 0.19 -10.83
CA GLU A 63 14.76 0.68 -12.12
C GLU A 63 13.92 1.88 -12.54
N SER A 64 14.57 2.85 -13.20
CA SER A 64 13.85 3.98 -13.76
C SER A 64 12.95 3.53 -14.92
N TYR A 65 11.79 4.17 -15.07
CA TYR A 65 10.96 3.99 -16.26
C TYR A 65 11.65 4.56 -17.52
N GLN A 66 11.30 4.03 -18.68
CA GLN A 66 11.83 4.53 -19.96
C GLN A 66 11.49 6.01 -20.15
N GLY A 67 12.52 6.85 -20.32
CA GLY A 67 12.38 8.29 -20.52
C GLY A 67 12.71 9.17 -19.29
N ALA A 68 13.06 8.57 -18.15
CA ALA A 68 13.53 9.34 -16.99
C ALA A 68 14.86 10.05 -17.31
N GLN A 69 14.89 11.39 -17.21
CA GLN A 69 16.08 12.21 -17.49
C GLN A 69 17.11 12.25 -16.33
N GLY A 70 16.93 11.45 -15.26
CA GLY A 70 17.86 11.35 -14.14
C GLY A 70 17.61 10.15 -13.21
N ASN A 71 18.67 9.69 -12.52
CA ASN A 71 18.73 8.50 -11.65
C ASN A 71 18.27 7.19 -12.33
N GLN A 72 19.18 6.53 -13.04
CA GLN A 72 18.95 5.26 -13.75
C GLN A 72 18.49 4.09 -12.85
N SER A 73 18.84 4.13 -11.56
CA SER A 73 18.42 3.14 -10.58
C SER A 73 18.50 3.75 -9.19
N ARG A 74 17.51 3.48 -8.34
CA ARG A 74 17.54 3.83 -6.92
C ARG A 74 17.75 2.57 -6.08
N VAL A 75 18.83 2.55 -5.30
CA VAL A 75 19.11 1.58 -4.24
C VAL A 75 18.62 2.11 -2.90
N HIS A 76 18.30 1.22 -1.95
CA HIS A 76 17.82 1.57 -0.59
C HIS A 76 16.47 2.28 -0.53
N ILE A 77 15.54 1.85 -1.37
CA ILE A 77 14.16 2.35 -1.34
C ILE A 77 13.54 1.99 -0.02
N THR A 78 12.83 2.92 0.62
CA THR A 78 12.09 2.63 1.85
C THR A 78 10.79 1.90 1.52
N MET A 79 10.27 1.15 2.48
CA MET A 79 8.99 0.48 2.32
C MET A 79 7.86 1.46 1.95
N LEU A 80 7.90 2.67 2.54
CA LEU A 80 6.95 3.74 2.22
C LEU A 80 7.03 4.16 0.75
N GLN A 81 8.24 4.40 0.23
CA GLN A 81 8.46 4.77 -1.16
C GLN A 81 8.01 3.68 -2.14
N CYS A 82 8.21 2.41 -1.77
CA CYS A 82 7.77 1.27 -2.56
C CYS A 82 6.23 1.19 -2.63
N LYS A 83 5.55 1.29 -1.48
CA LYS A 83 4.08 1.28 -1.42
C LYS A 83 3.47 2.48 -2.13
N SER A 84 4.03 3.68 -1.98
CA SER A 84 3.54 4.88 -2.68
C SER A 84 3.62 4.75 -4.20
N ALA A 85 4.70 4.15 -4.72
CA ALA A 85 4.86 3.91 -6.15
C ALA A 85 3.82 2.91 -6.68
N LEU A 86 3.59 1.81 -5.97
CA LEU A 86 2.56 0.82 -6.35
C LEU A 86 1.16 1.44 -6.41
N THR A 87 0.83 2.36 -5.52
CA THR A 87 -0.47 3.07 -5.54
C THR A 87 -0.58 4.14 -6.63
N ALA A 88 0.55 4.65 -7.13
CA ALA A 88 0.60 5.70 -8.15
C ALA A 88 0.41 5.16 -9.57
N VAL A 89 0.82 3.92 -9.85
CA VAL A 89 0.75 3.30 -11.19
C VAL A 89 -0.68 2.87 -11.59
N GLY A 90 -1.65 2.94 -10.66
CA GLY A 90 -3.04 2.54 -10.92
C GLY A 90 -3.91 3.52 -11.72
N ASP A 91 -3.38 4.66 -12.19
CA ASP A 91 -4.15 5.67 -12.95
C ASP A 91 -3.96 5.59 -14.48
N ASP A 92 -3.17 4.64 -15.01
CA ASP A 92 -3.02 4.44 -16.47
C ASP A 92 -4.05 3.44 -17.04
N SER A 93 -5.32 3.61 -16.66
CA SER A 93 -6.45 2.88 -17.28
C SER A 93 -7.19 3.84 -18.20
N ASN A 94 -6.92 3.76 -19.50
CA ASN A 94 -7.76 4.33 -20.56
C ASN A 94 -8.97 3.43 -20.83
#